data_AF-A0A1G6JVF1-F1
#
_entry.id   AF-A0A1G6JVF1-F1
#
_cell.length_a   1.000
_cell.length_b   1.000
_cell.length_c   1.000
_cell.angle_alpha   90.00
_cell.angle_beta   90.00
_cell.angle_gamma   90.00
#
_symmetry.space_group_name_H-M   'P 1'
#
loop_
_entity.id
_entity.type
_entity.pdbx_description
1 polymer ?
#
loop_
_entity_poly.entity_id
_entity_poly.type
_entity_poly.pdbx_seq_one_letter_code
_entity_poly.pdbx_strand_id
1 'polypeptide(L)'
;MPTYQDKTNTAAIDSQIDAELKAPEPAKEVVQLVHNLCWETDITPDPMSQWLGLFATHRVRAQKWKTSADLIELYPSGTTGIGKSDRLMFQVGKTEVAVIKAYESDH
;
A
#
# COMPACT_ATOMS: atom_id res chain seq x y z
N MET A 1 -5.49 19.89 8.31
CA MET A 1 -4.11 20.40 8.40
C MET A 1 -3.46 20.06 7.04
N PRO A 2 -2.15 20.21 6.74
CA PRO A 2 -1.66 19.70 5.46
C PRO A 2 -1.78 18.17 5.45
N THR A 3 -2.37 17.62 4.40
CA THR A 3 -2.53 16.19 4.16
C THR A 3 -1.42 15.68 3.23
N TYR A 4 -1.29 14.36 3.11
CA TYR A 4 -0.29 13.77 2.21
C TYR A 4 -0.64 14.03 0.74
N GLN A 5 0.39 14.12 -0.10
CA GLN A 5 0.25 14.06 -1.54
C GLN A 5 0.39 12.62 -2.03
N ASP A 6 -0.58 12.16 -2.81
CA ASP A 6 -0.46 10.87 -3.48
C ASP A 6 0.38 11.01 -4.76
N LYS A 7 1.45 10.22 -4.84
CA LYS A 7 2.39 10.15 -5.98
C LYS A 7 2.34 8.80 -6.70
N THR A 8 1.36 7.96 -6.37
CA THR A 8 1.14 6.68 -7.05
C THR A 8 0.93 6.92 -8.54
N ASN A 9 1.72 6.25 -9.38
CA ASN A 9 1.46 6.20 -10.81
C ASN A 9 0.40 5.13 -11.08
N THR A 10 -0.88 5.48 -10.93
CA THR A 10 -2.00 4.53 -10.98
C THR A 10 -2.00 3.71 -12.26
N ALA A 11 -1.74 4.31 -13.42
CA ALA A 11 -1.71 3.58 -14.69
C ALA A 11 -0.60 2.50 -14.73
N ALA A 12 0.58 2.80 -14.18
CA ALA A 12 1.67 1.82 -14.12
C ALA A 12 1.37 0.72 -13.09
N ILE A 13 0.81 1.07 -11.93
CA ILE A 13 0.46 0.11 -10.88
C ILE A 13 -0.69 -0.79 -11.33
N ASP A 14 -1.74 -0.27 -11.96
CA ASP A 14 -2.84 -1.06 -12.51
C ASP A 14 -2.33 -2.08 -13.53
N SER A 15 -1.43 -1.65 -14.42
CA SER A 15 -0.80 -2.56 -15.39
C SER A 15 0.03 -3.66 -14.71
N GLN A 16 0.72 -3.38 -13.60
CA GLN A 16 1.45 -4.40 -12.85
C GLN A 16 0.49 -5.33 -12.10
N ILE A 17 -0.58 -4.80 -11.51
CA ILE A 17 -1.60 -5.57 -10.81
C ILE A 17 -2.21 -6.61 -11.76
N ASP A 18 -2.64 -6.18 -12.95
CA ASP A 18 -3.29 -7.06 -13.92
C ASP A 18 -2.31 -8.09 -14.53
N ALA A 19 -1.01 -7.79 -14.57
CA ALA A 19 0.00 -8.67 -15.15
C ALA A 19 0.65 -9.65 -14.14
N GLU A 20 0.85 -9.22 -12.90
CA GLU A 20 1.68 -9.92 -11.92
C GLU A 20 0.88 -10.60 -10.80
N LEU A 21 -0.34 -10.15 -10.49
CA LEU A 21 -1.08 -10.62 -9.32
C LEU A 21 -2.11 -11.70 -9.66
N LYS A 22 -2.31 -12.63 -8.71
CA LYS A 22 -3.29 -13.71 -8.85
C LYS A 22 -4.72 -13.25 -8.56
N ALA A 23 -4.88 -12.25 -7.68
CA ALA A 23 -6.15 -11.65 -7.32
C ALA A 23 -6.07 -10.12 -7.50
N PRO A 24 -6.26 -9.61 -8.72
CA PRO A 24 -6.06 -8.20 -9.02
C PRO A 24 -7.07 -7.27 -8.33
N GLU A 25 -8.33 -7.71 -8.18
CA GLU A 25 -9.39 -6.85 -7.63
C GLU A 25 -9.12 -6.40 -6.17
N PRO A 26 -8.76 -7.30 -5.22
CA PRO A 26 -8.33 -6.86 -3.89
C PRO A 26 -7.17 -5.86 -3.89
N ALA A 27 -6.23 -5.98 -4.85
CA ALA A 27 -5.12 -5.04 -4.96
C ALA A 27 -5.59 -3.66 -5.42
N LYS A 28 -6.48 -3.60 -6.40
CA LYS A 28 -7.11 -2.35 -6.86
C LYS A 28 -7.90 -1.67 -5.75
N GLU A 29 -8.64 -2.43 -4.95
CA GLU A 29 -9.36 -1.91 -3.78
C GLU A 29 -8.41 -1.28 -2.76
N VAL A 30 -7.25 -1.89 -2.50
CA VAL A 30 -6.24 -1.31 -1.60
C VAL A 30 -5.61 -0.06 -2.18
N VAL A 31 -5.33 0.00 -3.49
CA VAL A 31 -4.82 1.22 -4.14
C VAL A 31 -5.84 2.35 -4.03
N GLN A 32 -7.12 2.07 -4.28
CA GLN A 32 -8.18 3.06 -4.10
C GLN A 32 -8.32 3.52 -2.64
N LEU A 33 -8.16 2.61 -1.68
CA LEU A 33 -8.15 2.98 -0.27
C LEU A 33 -6.98 3.92 0.06
N VAL A 34 -5.78 3.65 -0.45
CA VAL A 34 -4.62 4.54 -0.28
C VAL A 34 -4.92 5.93 -0.81
N HIS A 35 -5.50 6.03 -2.01
CA HIS A 35 -5.91 7.31 -2.59
C HIS A 35 -6.84 8.07 -1.63
N ASN A 36 -7.87 7.41 -1.11
CA ASN A 36 -8.84 8.03 -0.20
C ASN A 36 -8.18 8.49 1.11
N LEU A 37 -7.40 7.60 1.74
CA LEU A 37 -6.69 7.89 2.98
C LEU A 37 -5.72 9.05 2.83
N CYS A 38 -5.06 9.18 1.68
CA CYS A 38 -4.12 10.27 1.42
C CYS A 38 -4.76 11.66 1.58
N TRP A 39 -6.01 11.82 1.14
CA TRP A 39 -6.76 13.08 1.24
C TRP A 39 -7.29 13.38 2.64
N GLU A 40 -7.48 12.34 3.46
CA GLU A 40 -8.08 12.43 4.79
C GLU A 40 -7.05 12.47 5.91
N THR A 41 -5.83 12.02 5.63
CA THR A 41 -4.78 11.83 6.63
C THR A 41 -3.90 13.07 6.73
N ASP A 42 -3.94 13.72 7.89
CA ASP A 42 -3.02 14.81 8.21
C ASP A 42 -1.58 14.29 8.41
N ILE A 43 -0.60 15.11 8.02
CA ILE A 43 0.83 14.78 8.18
C ILE A 43 1.23 14.76 9.65
N THR A 44 2.03 13.77 10.05
CA THR A 44 2.52 13.60 11.43
C THR A 44 4.04 13.40 11.50
N PRO A 45 4.66 13.59 12.69
CA PRO A 45 6.09 13.31 12.89
C PRO A 45 6.47 11.83 12.79
N ASP A 46 5.52 10.91 12.96
CA ASP A 46 5.72 9.45 12.83
C ASP A 46 4.79 8.87 11.75
N PRO A 47 5.10 9.12 10.47
CA PRO A 47 4.23 8.75 9.37
C PRO A 47 4.11 7.23 9.21
N MET A 48 5.18 6.48 9.51
CA MET A 48 5.19 5.03 9.37
C MET A 48 4.19 4.35 10.32
N SER A 49 4.23 4.71 11.61
CA SER A 49 3.29 4.16 12.59
C SER A 49 1.85 4.58 12.29
N GLN A 50 1.64 5.82 11.83
CA GLN A 50 0.34 6.33 11.40
C GLN A 50 -0.24 5.47 10.27
N TRP A 51 0.51 5.27 9.18
CA TRP A 51 0.04 4.50 8.02
C TRP A 51 -0.20 3.02 8.37
N LEU A 52 0.68 2.38 9.15
CA LEU A 52 0.44 1.02 9.64
C LEU A 52 -0.86 0.92 10.47
N GLY A 53 -1.13 1.91 11.32
CA GLY A 53 -2.36 1.98 12.12
C GLY A 53 -3.62 2.20 11.27
N LEU A 54 -3.54 3.02 10.23
CA LEU A 54 -4.63 3.23 9.28
C LEU A 54 -4.96 1.95 8.52
N PHE A 55 -3.96 1.25 7.98
CA PHE A 55 -4.20 -0.02 7.29
C PHE A 55 -4.83 -1.05 8.22
N ALA A 56 -4.37 -1.15 9.48
CA ALA A 56 -4.98 -2.03 10.47
C ALA A 56 -6.46 -1.69 10.75
N THR A 57 -6.80 -0.40 10.86
CA THR A 57 -8.18 0.08 11.04
C THR A 57 -9.08 -0.34 9.87
N HIS A 58 -8.55 -0.29 8.64
CA HIS A 58 -9.26 -0.70 7.44
C HIS A 58 -9.12 -2.20 7.10
N ARG A 59 -8.60 -3.01 8.04
CA ARG A 59 -8.38 -4.46 7.89
C ARG A 59 -7.47 -4.85 6.72
N VAL A 60 -6.65 -3.91 6.23
CA VAL A 60 -5.58 -4.20 5.29
C VAL A 60 -4.37 -4.67 6.09
N ARG A 61 -3.96 -5.92 5.84
CA ARG A 61 -2.75 -6.43 6.48
C ARG A 61 -1.53 -5.74 5.85
N ALA A 62 -0.71 -5.15 6.71
CA ALA A 62 0.46 -4.39 6.33
C ALA A 62 1.63 -4.70 7.28
N GLN A 63 2.86 -4.62 6.79
CA GLN A 63 4.05 -4.67 7.63
C GLN A 63 5.12 -3.72 7.12
N LYS A 64 5.93 -3.17 8.03
CA LYS A 64 7.12 -2.43 7.64
C LYS A 64 8.10 -3.37 6.93
N TRP A 65 8.65 -2.94 5.79
CA TRP A 65 9.71 -3.64 5.11
C TRP A 65 11.00 -3.54 5.94
N LYS A 66 11.54 -4.69 6.38
CA LYS A 66 12.61 -4.74 7.40
C LYS A 66 13.86 -3.96 7.01
N THR A 67 14.20 -3.91 5.73
CA THR A 67 15.44 -3.28 5.26
C THR A 67 15.24 -1.83 4.79
N SER A 68 14.03 -1.28 4.86
CA SER A 68 13.78 0.11 4.50
C SER A 68 13.31 0.97 5.67
N ALA A 69 13.60 2.27 5.59
CA ALA A 69 13.12 3.26 6.53
C ALA A 69 11.67 3.68 6.25
N ASP A 70 11.25 3.61 4.99
CA ASP A 70 10.06 4.29 4.44
C ASP A 70 9.13 3.36 3.65
N LEU A 71 9.40 2.04 3.61
CA LEU A 71 8.57 1.10 2.86
C LEU A 71 7.69 0.26 3.78
N ILE A 72 6.44 0.10 3.36
CA ILE A 72 5.44 -0.79 3.92
C ILE A 72 5.04 -1.77 2.82
N GLU A 73 4.97 -3.04 3.19
CA GLU A 73 4.43 -4.09 2.35
C GLU A 73 2.97 -4.33 2.72
N LEU A 74 2.08 -4.27 1.73
CA LEU A 74 0.63 -4.50 1.87
C LEU A 74 0.25 -5.86 1.30
N TYR A 75 -0.72 -6.50 1.93
CA TYR A 75 -1.20 -7.85 1.64
C TYR A 75 -2.68 -7.77 1.23
N PRO A 76 -2.97 -7.42 -0.03
CA PRO A 76 -4.35 -7.14 -0.47
C PRO A 76 -5.30 -8.32 -0.27
N SER A 77 -4.85 -9.55 -0.51
CA SER A 77 -5.66 -10.76 -0.28
C SER A 77 -5.37 -11.47 1.05
N GLY A 78 -4.62 -10.82 1.96
CA GLY A 78 -4.16 -11.42 3.21
C GLY A 78 -3.03 -12.45 3.02
N THR A 79 -2.91 -13.40 3.96
CA THR A 79 -1.78 -14.37 4.02
C THR A 79 -2.21 -15.82 3.79
N THR A 80 -3.48 -16.06 3.47
CA THR A 80 -4.06 -17.40 3.30
C THR A 80 -5.03 -17.40 2.13
N GLY A 81 -4.99 -18.41 1.27
CA GLY A 81 -5.88 -18.52 0.10
C GLY A 81 -5.23 -18.09 -1.23
N ILE A 82 -6.06 -17.83 -2.24
CA ILE A 82 -5.65 -17.30 -3.56
C ILE A 82 -5.22 -15.84 -3.39
N GLY A 83 -4.15 -15.42 -4.07
CA GLY A 83 -3.60 -14.06 -3.95
C GLY A 83 -2.82 -13.81 -2.66
N LYS A 84 -2.62 -14.83 -1.80
CA LYS A 84 -1.88 -14.67 -0.53
C LYS A 84 -0.40 -14.28 -0.70
N SER A 85 0.14 -14.45 -1.90
CA SER A 85 1.49 -14.05 -2.31
C SER A 85 1.48 -12.66 -2.95
N ASP A 86 0.33 -12.11 -3.31
CA ASP A 86 0.21 -10.79 -3.91
C ASP A 86 0.64 -9.73 -2.90
N ARG A 87 1.50 -8.81 -3.32
CA ARG A 87 2.04 -7.72 -2.51
C ARG A 87 1.93 -6.40 -3.25
N LEU A 88 1.67 -5.36 -2.48
CA LEU A 88 1.91 -3.98 -2.93
C LEU A 88 3.01 -3.38 -2.07
N MET A 89 3.95 -2.69 -2.70
CA MET A 89 4.97 -1.89 -2.01
C MET A 89 4.47 -0.45 -1.91
N PHE A 90 4.34 0.03 -0.69
CA PHE A 90 3.88 1.37 -0.37
C PHE A 90 5.01 2.18 0.27
N GLN A 91 5.34 3.30 -0.32
CA GLN A 91 6.36 4.23 0.15
C GLN A 91 5.72 5.39 0.92
N VAL A 92 6.30 5.70 2.08
CA VAL A 92 5.84 6.75 2.99
C VAL A 92 6.93 7.80 3.17
N GLY A 93 6.75 8.93 2.51
CA GLY A 93 7.57 10.12 2.68
C GLY A 93 7.07 11.03 3.80
N LYS A 94 7.74 12.18 3.97
CA LYS A 94 7.36 13.20 4.97
C LYS A 94 6.05 13.91 4.62
N THR A 95 5.78 14.09 3.34
CA THR A 95 4.63 14.85 2.82
C THR A 95 3.93 14.15 1.67
N GLU A 96 4.47 13.03 1.20
CA GLU A 96 3.99 12.31 0.03
C GLU A 96 4.01 10.82 0.28
N VAL A 97 3.12 10.09 -0.38
CA VAL A 97 3.02 8.64 -0.34
C VAL A 97 2.77 8.07 -1.73
N ALA A 98 3.16 6.83 -1.95
CA ALA A 98 2.90 6.16 -3.22
C ALA A 98 2.86 4.65 -3.09
N VAL A 99 1.96 3.99 -3.82
CA VAL A 99 2.17 2.59 -4.20
C VAL A 99 3.17 2.58 -5.36
N ILE A 100 4.31 1.95 -5.16
CA ILE A 100 5.45 2.00 -6.10
C ILE A 100 5.68 0.69 -6.85
N LYS A 101 5.08 -0.41 -6.39
CA LYS A 101 5.21 -1.72 -7.02
C LYS A 101 4.05 -2.64 -6.66
N ALA A 102 3.51 -3.37 -7.62
CA ALA A 102 2.74 -4.59 -7.39
C ALA A 102 3.59 -5.80 -7.80
N TYR A 103 3.56 -6.87 -7.01
CA TYR A 103 4.33 -8.08 -7.31
C TYR A 103 3.76 -9.30 -6.58
N GLU A 104 3.95 -10.48 -7.17
CA GLU A 104 3.76 -11.74 -6.47
C GLU A 104 5.05 -12.11 -5.71
N SER A 105 4.95 -12.49 -4.44
CA SER A 105 6.06 -13.03 -3.67
C SER A 105 6.18 -14.54 -3.87
N ASP A 106 7.38 -15.01 -4.21
CA ASP A 106 7.71 -16.44 -4.33
C ASP A 106 7.78 -17.19 -2.98
N HIS A 107 7.52 -16.51 -1.86
CA HIS A 107 7.67 -17.04 -0.50
C HIS A 107 6.43 -17.75 0.06
#